data_AF-X1DLK3-F1
#
_entry.id   AF-X1DLK3-F1
#
_cell.length_a   1.000
_cell.length_b   1.000
_cell.length_c   1.000
_cell.angle_alpha   90.00
_cell.angle_beta   90.00
_cell.angle_gamma   90.00
#
_symmetry.space_group_name_H-M   'P 1'
#
loop_
_entity.id
_entity.type
_entity.pdbx_description
1 polymer ?
#
loop_
_entity_poly.entity_id
_entity_poly.type
_entity_poly.pdbx_seq_one_letter_code
_entity_poly.pdbx_strand_id
1 'polypeptide(L)' 'VYHEAGRIRLQPANKEMEPMYYPPEDVEIQGRVIGVLRKL' A
#
# COMPACT_ATOMS: atom_id res chain seq x y z
N VAL A 1 1.15 1.54 -4.92
CA VAL A 1 2.47 1.82 -4.33
C VAL A 1 2.97 3.10 -4.96
N TYR A 2 3.22 4.13 -4.17
CA TYR A 2 3.83 5.36 -4.68
C TYR A 2 5.30 5.36 -4.26
N HIS A 3 6.19 5.46 -5.24
CA HIS A 3 7.62 5.65 -5.01
C HIS A 3 7.87 7.14 -4.91
N GLU A 4 8.02 7.67 -3.69
CA GLU A 4 8.29 9.08 -3.46
C GLU A 4 9.72 9.23 -2.96
N ALA A 5 10.61 9.82 -3.77
CA ALA A 5 11.93 10.32 -3.37
C ALA A 5 12.71 9.43 -2.37
N GLY A 6 12.82 8.12 -2.65
CA GLY A 6 13.58 7.19 -1.82
C GLY A 6 12.81 6.52 -0.69
N ARG A 7 11.49 6.71 -0.59
CA ARG A 7 10.60 5.99 0.34
C ARG A 7 9.35 5.47 -0.36
N ILE A 8 8.81 4.38 0.17
CA ILE A 8 7.56 3.77 -0.28
C ILE A 8 6.42 4.29 0.59
N ARG A 9 5.40 4.87 -0.06
CA ARG A 9 4.17 5.28 0.61
C ARG A 9 3.08 4.22 0.40
N LEU A 10 2.61 3.64 1.50
CA LEU A 10 1.45 2.76 1.57
C LEU A 10 0.25 3.57 2.08
N GLN A 11 -0.67 3.87 1.16
CA GLN A 11 -1.89 4.63 1.46
C GLN A 11 -3.07 3.67 1.69
N PRO A 12 -3.69 3.67 2.89
CA PRO A 12 -4.94 2.95 3.11
C PRO A 12 -6.09 3.58 2.32
N ALA A 13 -7.04 2.75 1.91
CA ALA A 13 -8.28 3.19 1.25
C ALA A 13 -9.35 3.73 2.23
N ASN A 14 -9.02 3.82 3.52
CA ASN A 14 -9.81 4.51 4.53
C ASN A 14 -9.19 5.90 4.80
N LYS A 15 -9.98 6.96 4.59
CA LYS A 15 -9.55 8.36 4.75
C LYS A 15 -9.24 8.78 6.19
N GLU A 16 -9.74 8.04 7.18
CA GLU A 16 -9.48 8.32 8.59
C GLU A 16 -8.12 7.77 9.05
N MET A 17 -7.47 6.96 8.21
CA MET A 17 -6.16 6.38 8.50
C MET A 17 -5.06 7.19 7.84
N GLU A 18 -3.98 7.40 8.58
CA GLU A 18 -2.79 8.09 8.08
C GLU A 18 -2.01 7.22 7.07
N PRO A 19 -1.34 7.83 6.08
CA PRO A 19 -0.44 7.11 5.19
C PRO A 19 0.79 6.60 5.94
N MET A 20 1.28 5.42 5.57
CA MET A 20 2.50 4.83 6.13
C MET A 20 3.67 4.98 5.14
N TYR A 21 4.87 5.26 5.66
CA TYR A 21 6.08 5.45 4.87
C TYR A 21 7.18 4.50 5.35
N TYR A 22 7.83 3.84 4.40
CA TYR A 22 8.88 2.86 4.67
C TYR A 22 10.07 3.04 3.74
N PRO A 23 11.29 2.67 4.16
CA PRO A 23 12.40 2.43 3.26
C PRO A 23 12.03 1.37 2.21
N PRO A 24 12.55 1.45 0.96
CA PRO A 24 12.26 0.46 -0.08
C PRO A 24 12.66 -0.98 0.29
N GLU A 25 13.73 -1.15 1.07
CA GLU A 25 14.23 -2.45 1.54
C GLU A 25 13.29 -3.16 2.52
N ASP A 26 12.43 -2.40 3.21
CA ASP A 26 11.47 -2.93 4.20
C ASP A 26 10.13 -3.31 3.55
N VAL A 27 9.96 -3.10 2.23
CA VAL A 27 8.69 -3.32 1.54
C VAL A 27 8.86 -4.25 0.34
N GLU A 28 8.30 -5.45 0.48
CA GLU A 28 8.21 -6.43 -0.61
C GLU A 28 6.80 -6.44 -1.23
N ILE A 29 6.71 -6.23 -2.55
CA ILE A 29 5.43 -6.25 -3.28
C ILE A 29 5.08 -7.67 -3.70
N GLN A 30 4.07 -8.24 -3.04
CA GLN A 30 3.61 -9.61 -3.30
C GLN A 30 2.76 -9.76 -4.58
N GLY A 31 2.31 -8.65 -5.17
CA GLY A 31 1.49 -8.64 -6.38
C GLY A 31 0.46 -7.51 -6.40
N ARG A 32 -0.43 -7.55 -7.39
CA ARG A 32 -1.52 -6.57 -7.55
C ARG A 32 -2.87 -7.26 -7.33
N VAL A 33 -3.69 -6.71 -6.43
CA VAL A 33 -5.07 -7.15 -6.25
C VAL A 33 -5.87 -6.84 -7.52
N ILE A 34 -6.52 -7.86 -8.10
CA ILE A 34 -7.30 -7.74 -9.35
C ILE A 34 -8.81 -7.91 -9.16
N GLY A 35 -9.26 -8.36 -7.98
CA GLY A 35 -10.66 -8.60 -7.70
C GLY A 35 -10.88 -9.01 -6.24
N VAL A 36 -12.15 -8.98 -5.80
CA VAL A 36 -12.56 -9.37 -4.44
C VAL A 36 -13.80 -10.26 -4.55
N LEU A 37 -13.82 -11.37 -3.81
CA LEU A 37 -15.03 -12.17 -3.60
C LEU A 37 -15.65 -11.78 -2.26
N ARG A 38 -16.92 -11.39 -2.27
CA ARG A 38 -17.67 -11.05 -1.05
C ARG A 38 -18.92 -11.92 -0.98
N LYS A 39 -19.05 -12.67 0.10
CA LYS A 39 -20.31 -13.29 0.51
C LYS A 39 -21.08 -12.29 1.37
N LEU A 40 -22.35 -12.06 1.05
CA LEU A 40 -23.27 -11.23 1.84
C LEU A 40 -23.93 -12.07 2.94
#